data_AF-A0A7Y9W8S9-F1
#
_entry.id   AF-A0A7Y9W8S9-F1
#
_cell.length_a   1.000
_cell.length_b   1.000
_cell.length_c   1.000
_cell.angle_alpha   90.00
_cell.angle_beta   90.00
_cell.angle_gamma   90.00
#
_symmetry.space_group_name_H-M   'P 1'
#
loop_
_entity.id
_entity.type
_entity.pdbx_description
1 polymer ?
#
loop_
_entity_poly.entity_id
_entity_poly.type
_entity_poly.pdbx_seq_one_letter_code
_entity_poly.pdbx_strand_id
1 'polypeptide(L)'
;MLDQYFFAVASKSRYPSNKLIDKRRVFMDRSTQQPSFAFIAASWGALLAGFCAFLLGLWNANMQLNEKGYYFTVLVFGLFAAISLQKSVRDRVEGIPVTAIYYGLCWVSLLLSILLLGAGLFNATLALSEKGFYGMAFILALFGSVAVQKNTRDIKATKPQFAEVDPAQGTPE
;
A
#
# COMPACT_ATOMS: atom_id res chain seq x y z
N MET A 1 -76.79 0.23 -0.91
CA MET A 1 -75.63 0.06 0.00
C MET A 1 -75.28 -1.42 0.08
N LEU A 2 -74.84 -2.04 -1.03
CA LEU A 2 -74.28 -3.40 -1.12
C LEU A 2 -73.67 -3.68 -2.53
N ASP A 3 -73.21 -2.63 -3.23
CA ASP A 3 -72.65 -2.74 -4.61
C ASP A 3 -71.26 -2.06 -4.76
N GLN A 4 -70.68 -1.54 -3.66
CA GLN A 4 -69.34 -0.95 -3.65
C GLN A 4 -68.24 -1.87 -3.09
N TYR A 5 -68.61 -3.03 -2.51
CA TYR A 5 -67.64 -3.95 -1.91
C TYR A 5 -67.25 -5.13 -2.82
N PHE A 6 -68.05 -5.45 -3.84
CA PHE A 6 -67.74 -6.58 -4.74
C PHE A 6 -66.81 -6.21 -5.89
N PHE A 7 -66.60 -4.91 -6.16
CA PHE A 7 -65.64 -4.44 -7.17
C PHE A 7 -64.24 -4.18 -6.61
N ALA A 8 -64.03 -4.29 -5.30
CA ALA A 8 -62.76 -4.00 -4.63
C ALA A 8 -61.86 -5.24 -4.42
N VAL A 9 -62.30 -6.45 -4.79
CA VAL A 9 -61.54 -7.70 -4.57
C VAL A 9 -61.05 -8.38 -5.87
N ALA A 10 -61.36 -7.81 -7.04
CA ALA A 10 -60.99 -8.42 -8.33
C ALA A 10 -60.04 -7.57 -9.21
N SER A 11 -59.33 -6.58 -8.65
CA SER A 11 -58.22 -5.93 -9.36
C SER A 11 -56.88 -6.59 -9.03
N LYS A 12 -56.65 -7.75 -9.65
CA LYS A 12 -55.39 -8.03 -10.34
C LYS A 12 -54.13 -7.86 -9.48
N SER A 13 -53.90 -8.86 -8.63
CA SER A 13 -52.54 -9.29 -8.28
C SER A 13 -51.77 -9.59 -9.57
N ARG A 14 -50.99 -8.60 -10.02
CA ARG A 14 -49.91 -8.74 -10.99
C ARG A 14 -48.83 -7.75 -10.57
N TYR A 15 -48.01 -8.16 -9.59
CA TYR A 15 -46.65 -7.66 -9.55
C TYR A 15 -45.89 -8.34 -10.69
N PRO A 16 -45.51 -7.65 -11.78
CA PRO A 16 -44.46 -8.19 -12.64
C PRO A 16 -43.16 -8.21 -11.82
N SER A 17 -42.60 -9.40 -11.70
CA SER A 17 -41.25 -9.67 -11.21
C SER A 17 -40.25 -8.78 -11.95
N ASN A 18 -39.82 -7.68 -11.32
CA ASN A 18 -38.79 -6.83 -11.88
C ASN A 18 -37.41 -7.38 -11.52
N LYS A 19 -37.14 -8.63 -11.89
CA LYS A 19 -35.80 -9.26 -11.81
C LYS A 19 -34.81 -8.73 -12.86
N LEU A 20 -35.13 -7.64 -13.55
CA LEU A 20 -34.28 -7.01 -14.56
C LEU A 20 -33.69 -5.65 -14.12
N ILE A 21 -34.10 -5.13 -12.96
CA ILE A 21 -33.46 -3.97 -12.32
C ILE A 21 -32.69 -4.46 -11.09
N ASP A 22 -31.57 -5.18 -11.30
CA ASP A 22 -30.34 -5.06 -10.49
C ASP A 22 -29.26 -6.08 -10.90
N LYS A 23 -29.00 -6.24 -12.20
CA LYS A 23 -27.76 -6.90 -12.67
C LYS A 23 -26.83 -5.95 -13.40
N ARG A 24 -27.32 -4.75 -13.74
CA ARG A 24 -26.61 -3.77 -14.57
C ARG A 24 -26.13 -2.54 -13.79
N ARG A 25 -26.41 -2.42 -12.49
CA ARG A 25 -26.08 -1.22 -11.70
C ARG A 25 -25.02 -1.42 -10.59
N VAL A 26 -24.39 -2.59 -10.50
CA VAL A 26 -23.28 -2.85 -9.55
C VAL A 26 -21.96 -3.20 -10.25
N PHE A 27 -21.84 -2.99 -11.57
CA PHE A 27 -20.51 -2.76 -12.15
C PHE A 27 -20.15 -1.30 -11.93
N MET A 28 -19.96 -0.93 -10.66
CA MET A 28 -19.22 0.28 -10.35
C MET A 28 -17.80 -0.05 -10.74
N ASP A 29 -17.44 0.30 -11.98
CA ASP A 29 -16.08 0.17 -12.50
C ASP A 29 -15.20 1.06 -11.63
N ARG A 30 -14.70 0.51 -10.51
CA ARG A 30 -13.47 1.00 -9.93
C ARG A 30 -12.42 0.65 -10.97
N SER A 31 -12.22 1.55 -11.93
CA SER A 31 -11.10 1.50 -12.84
C SER A 31 -9.82 1.69 -12.02
N THR A 32 -9.38 0.62 -11.35
CA THR A 32 -8.02 0.51 -10.85
C THR A 32 -7.13 0.45 -12.08
N GLN A 33 -6.71 1.64 -12.54
CA GLN A 33 -5.74 1.80 -13.60
C GLN A 33 -4.47 1.07 -13.16
N GLN A 34 -4.07 0.04 -13.92
CA GLN A 34 -2.82 -0.65 -13.64
C GLN A 34 -1.66 0.34 -13.75
N PRO A 35 -0.66 0.28 -12.85
CA PRO A 35 0.53 1.09 -12.99
C PRO A 35 1.24 0.74 -14.31
N SER A 36 1.71 1.74 -15.04
CA SER A 36 2.44 1.51 -16.29
C SER A 36 3.74 0.75 -16.03
N PHE A 37 4.18 -0.04 -17.01
CA PHE A 37 5.46 -0.75 -16.93
C PHE A 37 6.63 0.20 -16.62
N ALA A 38 6.64 1.39 -17.25
CA ALA A 38 7.64 2.41 -17.00
C ALA A 38 7.65 2.88 -15.54
N PHE A 39 6.48 3.07 -14.92
CA PHE A 39 6.39 3.50 -13.52
C PHE A 39 6.83 2.40 -12.54
N ILE A 40 6.50 1.14 -12.84
CA ILE A 40 6.98 -0.01 -12.07
C ILE A 40 8.51 -0.07 -12.12
N ALA A 41 9.10 0.00 -13.32
CA ALA A 41 10.55 -0.03 -13.50
C ALA A 41 11.22 1.16 -12.80
N ALA A 42 10.68 2.37 -12.93
CA ALA A 42 11.19 3.55 -12.25
C ALA A 42 11.16 3.42 -10.71
N SER A 43 10.09 2.85 -10.14
CA SER A 43 9.98 2.66 -8.69
C SER A 43 11.02 1.67 -8.15
N TRP A 44 11.22 0.55 -8.83
CA TRP A 44 12.27 -0.42 -8.50
C TRP A 44 13.66 0.17 -8.70
N GLY A 45 13.86 0.92 -9.80
CA GLY A 45 15.10 1.65 -10.06
C GLY A 45 15.44 2.62 -8.95
N ALA A 46 14.47 3.42 -8.49
CA ALA A 46 14.66 4.34 -7.37
C ALA A 46 15.02 3.61 -6.06
N LEU A 47 14.29 2.56 -5.71
CA LEU A 47 14.57 1.77 -4.51
C LEU A 47 15.99 1.19 -4.55
N LEU A 48 16.33 0.49 -5.64
CA LEU A 48 17.62 -0.17 -5.79
C LEU A 48 18.75 0.84 -5.88
N ALA A 49 18.57 1.95 -6.62
CA ALA A 49 19.58 3.00 -6.70
C ALA A 49 19.85 3.62 -5.33
N GLY A 50 18.81 4.00 -4.58
CA GLY A 50 18.98 4.56 -3.23
C GLY A 50 19.62 3.59 -2.26
N PHE A 51 19.13 2.34 -2.24
CA PHE A 51 19.65 1.30 -1.35
C PHE A 51 21.11 0.95 -1.67
N CYS A 52 21.41 0.62 -2.93
CA CYS A 52 22.76 0.25 -3.35
C CYS A 52 23.74 1.42 -3.25
N ALA A 53 23.35 2.64 -3.61
CA ALA A 53 24.20 3.82 -3.45
C ALA A 53 24.57 4.03 -1.98
N PHE A 54 23.61 3.91 -1.07
CA PHE A 54 23.87 4.02 0.37
C PHE A 54 24.87 2.95 0.85
N LEU A 55 24.70 1.69 0.42
CA LEU A 55 25.63 0.60 0.78
C LEU A 55 27.03 0.78 0.18
N LEU A 56 27.13 1.24 -1.07
CA LEU A 56 28.41 1.54 -1.71
C LEU A 56 29.12 2.71 -1.00
N GLY A 57 28.36 3.71 -0.58
CA GLY A 57 28.86 4.77 0.30
C GLY A 57 29.47 4.19 1.58
N LEU A 58 28.73 3.33 2.29
CA LEU A 58 29.21 2.72 3.53
C LEU A 58 30.45 1.85 3.31
N TRP A 59 30.49 1.11 2.20
CA TRP A 59 31.65 0.31 1.83
C TRP A 59 32.89 1.19 1.68
N ASN A 60 32.77 2.30 0.94
CA ASN A 60 33.88 3.21 0.63
C ASN A 60 34.26 4.16 1.77
N ALA A 61 33.34 4.49 2.68
CA ALA A 61 33.60 5.46 3.74
C ALA A 61 34.65 4.96 4.73
N ASN A 62 35.54 5.86 5.14
CA ASN A 62 36.53 5.61 6.18
C ASN A 62 35.88 5.78 7.57
N MET A 63 35.13 4.76 7.98
CA MET A 63 34.42 4.68 9.25
C MET A 63 34.72 3.36 9.95
N GLN A 64 34.57 3.35 11.27
CA GLN A 64 34.62 2.11 12.03
C GLN A 64 33.43 1.19 11.68
N LEU A 65 33.58 -0.12 11.87
CA LEU A 65 32.58 -1.10 11.47
C LEU A 65 31.24 -0.93 12.23
N ASN A 66 31.29 -0.55 13.49
CA ASN A 66 30.12 -0.22 14.31
C ASN A 66 29.36 1.01 13.78
N GLU A 67 30.07 2.04 13.30
CA GLU A 67 29.44 3.21 12.66
C GLU A 67 28.76 2.83 11.35
N LYS A 68 29.44 2.02 10.52
CA LYS A 68 28.82 1.48 9.29
C LYS A 68 27.57 0.65 9.60
N GLY A 69 27.66 -0.19 10.63
CA GLY A 69 26.54 -0.98 11.14
C GLY A 69 25.36 -0.11 11.58
N TYR A 70 25.62 0.98 12.30
CA TYR A 70 24.59 1.95 12.70
C TYR A 70 23.82 2.48 11.49
N TYR A 71 24.51 3.01 10.48
CA TYR A 71 23.86 3.56 9.28
C TYR A 71 23.12 2.51 8.46
N PHE A 72 23.70 1.30 8.34
CA PHE A 72 23.04 0.18 7.69
C PHE A 72 21.73 -0.20 8.39
N THR A 73 21.74 -0.32 9.72
CA THR A 73 20.55 -0.61 10.51
C THR A 73 19.51 0.49 10.36
N VAL A 74 19.91 1.76 10.38
CA VAL A 74 19.01 2.90 10.16
C VAL A 74 18.37 2.85 8.77
N LEU A 75 19.14 2.51 7.71
CA LEU A 75 18.62 2.32 6.36
C LEU A 75 17.52 1.26 6.33
N VAL A 76 17.82 0.05 6.79
CA VAL A 76 16.87 -1.08 6.74
C VAL A 76 15.66 -0.84 7.64
N PHE A 77 15.88 -0.26 8.83
CA PHE A 77 14.81 0.11 9.75
C PHE A 77 13.88 1.17 9.15
N GLY A 78 14.43 2.19 8.49
CA GLY A 78 13.65 3.22 7.80
C GLY A 78 12.79 2.65 6.67
N LEU A 79 13.36 1.76 5.84
CA LEU A 79 12.61 1.09 4.77
C LEU A 79 11.46 0.25 5.34
N PHE A 80 11.73 -0.54 6.37
CA PHE A 80 10.70 -1.32 7.06
C PHE A 80 9.60 -0.42 7.65
N ALA A 81 9.98 0.69 8.30
CA ALA A 81 9.05 1.63 8.90
C ALA A 81 8.18 2.33 7.84
N ALA A 82 8.75 2.75 6.71
CA ALA A 82 8.03 3.39 5.62
C ALA A 82 6.99 2.45 4.98
N ILE A 83 7.39 1.21 4.69
CA ILE A 83 6.50 0.15 4.18
C ILE A 83 5.37 -0.12 5.19
N SER A 84 5.70 -0.27 6.47
CA SER A 84 4.73 -0.55 7.53
C SER A 84 3.74 0.60 7.73
N LEU A 85 4.21 1.84 7.68
CA LEU A 85 3.36 3.02 7.74
C LEU A 85 2.44 3.11 6.52
N GLN A 86 2.99 2.93 5.33
CA GLN A 86 2.21 2.94 4.08
C GLN A 86 1.10 1.88 4.11
N LYS A 87 1.43 0.68 4.61
CA LYS A 87 0.47 -0.42 4.79
C LYS A 87 -0.61 -0.07 5.82
N SER A 88 -0.23 0.37 7.01
CA SER A 88 -1.18 0.67 8.10
C SER A 88 -2.12 1.84 7.77
N VAL A 89 -1.63 2.89 7.11
CA VAL A 89 -2.46 4.00 6.60
C VAL A 89 -3.48 3.48 5.59
N ARG A 90 -3.04 2.68 4.62
CA ARG A 90 -3.91 2.09 3.61
C ARG A 90 -4.97 1.21 4.24
N ASP A 91 -4.56 0.27 5.10
CA ASP A 91 -5.47 -0.69 5.73
C ASP A 91 -6.59 0.03 6.48
N ARG A 92 -6.29 1.14 7.17
CA ARG A 92 -7.31 2.00 7.79
C ARG A 92 -8.27 2.65 6.79
N VAL A 93 -7.76 3.14 5.66
CA VAL A 93 -8.59 3.74 4.59
C VAL A 93 -9.47 2.69 3.90
N GLU A 94 -8.98 1.45 3.78
CA GLU A 94 -9.71 0.31 3.22
C GLU A 94 -10.65 -0.37 4.24
N GLY A 95 -10.71 0.11 5.48
CA GLY A 95 -11.57 -0.44 6.54
C GLY A 95 -11.05 -1.74 7.17
N ILE A 96 -9.82 -2.14 6.88
CA ILE A 96 -9.14 -3.27 7.51
C ILE A 96 -8.71 -2.82 8.93
N PRO A 97 -9.03 -3.59 9.98
CA PRO A 97 -8.75 -3.19 11.35
C PRO A 97 -7.24 -3.09 11.60
N VAL A 98 -6.80 -1.91 12.06
CA VAL A 98 -5.42 -1.63 12.46
C VAL A 98 -5.43 -1.01 13.86
N THR A 99 -4.78 -1.66 14.82
CA THR A 99 -4.73 -1.16 16.21
C THR A 99 -4.10 0.23 16.28
N ALA A 100 -4.59 1.08 17.20
CA ALA A 100 -4.04 2.43 17.39
C ALA A 100 -2.56 2.40 17.80
N ILE A 101 -2.17 1.42 18.61
CA ILE A 101 -0.78 1.23 19.04
C ILE A 101 0.12 0.91 17.84
N TYR A 102 -0.25 -0.04 16.98
CA TYR A 102 0.57 -0.37 15.81
C TYR A 102 0.69 0.82 14.85
N TYR A 103 -0.41 1.52 14.59
CA TYR A 103 -0.39 2.72 13.75
C TYR A 103 0.53 3.82 14.31
N GLY A 104 0.46 4.06 15.62
CA GLY A 104 1.36 4.99 16.31
C GLY A 104 2.83 4.55 16.23
N LEU A 105 3.10 3.26 16.42
CA LEU A 105 4.45 2.70 16.32
C LEU A 105 5.03 2.85 14.91
N CYS A 106 4.24 2.69 13.85
CA CYS A 106 4.71 2.89 12.48
C CYS A 106 5.15 4.34 12.24
N TRP A 107 4.37 5.32 12.70
CA TRP A 107 4.72 6.73 12.61
C TRP A 107 5.98 7.06 13.40
N VAL A 108 6.03 6.65 14.67
CA VAL A 108 7.19 6.88 15.54
C VAL A 108 8.44 6.23 14.97
N SER A 109 8.36 5.00 14.46
CA SER A 109 9.50 4.30 13.86
C SER A 109 10.05 5.02 12.64
N LEU A 110 9.18 5.52 11.75
CA LEU A 110 9.61 6.26 10.57
C LEU A 110 10.31 7.55 10.97
N LEU A 111 9.71 8.34 11.86
CA LEU A 111 10.30 9.57 12.38
C LEU A 111 11.64 9.31 13.07
N LEU A 112 11.71 8.26 13.89
CA LEU A 112 12.93 7.87 14.59
C LEU A 112 14.04 7.49 13.60
N SER A 113 13.74 6.78 12.52
CA SER A 113 14.74 6.43 11.50
C SER A 113 15.32 7.68 10.82
N ILE A 114 14.48 8.68 10.52
CA ILE A 114 14.90 9.96 9.93
C ILE A 114 15.75 10.76 10.93
N LEU A 115 15.32 10.83 12.18
CA LEU A 115 16.04 11.54 13.24
C LEU A 115 17.39 10.88 13.55
N LEU A 116 17.45 9.55 13.62
CA LEU A 116 18.69 8.81 13.81
C LEU A 116 19.66 9.05 12.65
N LEU A 117 19.20 8.97 11.40
CA LEU A 117 20.06 9.30 10.26
C LEU A 117 20.58 10.74 10.36
N GLY A 118 19.69 11.71 10.61
CA GLY A 118 20.06 13.12 10.73
C GLY A 118 21.08 13.36 11.85
N ALA A 119 20.84 12.80 13.05
CA ALA A 119 21.75 12.91 14.18
C ALA A 119 23.09 12.22 13.93
N GLY A 120 23.07 11.03 13.32
CA GLY A 120 24.27 10.31 12.92
C GLY A 120 25.11 11.15 11.96
N LEU A 121 24.51 11.60 10.86
CA LEU A 121 25.21 12.41 9.86
C LEU A 121 25.69 13.76 10.42
N PHE A 122 24.93 14.37 11.32
CA PHE A 122 25.35 15.60 11.99
C PHE A 122 26.65 15.38 12.79
N ASN A 123 26.73 14.29 13.55
CA ASN A 123 27.89 13.95 14.39
C ASN A 123 29.03 13.26 13.64
N ALA A 124 28.80 12.74 12.43
CA ALA A 124 29.83 12.03 11.66
C ALA A 124 30.96 12.96 11.22
N THR A 125 32.20 12.46 11.28
CA THR A 125 33.39 13.10 10.72
C THR A 125 33.52 12.82 9.21
N LEU A 126 32.41 13.01 8.49
CA LEU A 126 32.34 12.90 7.02
C LEU A 126 32.41 14.28 6.36
N ALA A 127 32.82 14.32 5.09
CA ALA A 127 32.67 15.52 4.29
C ALA A 127 31.19 15.87 4.10
N LEU A 128 30.88 17.16 3.92
CA LEU A 128 29.50 17.61 3.77
C LEU A 128 28.81 16.97 2.54
N SER A 129 29.56 16.73 1.46
CA SER A 129 29.07 16.04 0.26
C SER A 129 28.70 14.59 0.55
N GLU A 130 29.47 13.87 1.36
CA GLU A 130 29.17 12.49 1.77
C GLU A 130 27.92 12.45 2.66
N LYS A 131 27.76 13.41 3.59
CA LYS A 131 26.54 13.54 4.40
C LYS A 131 25.32 13.75 3.52
N GLY A 132 25.40 14.67 2.56
CA GLY A 132 24.34 14.91 1.58
C GLY A 132 24.03 13.66 0.75
N PHE A 133 25.05 12.93 0.31
CA PHE A 133 24.91 11.69 -0.44
C PHE A 133 24.09 10.63 0.34
N TYR A 134 24.42 10.37 1.61
CA TYR A 134 23.65 9.42 2.43
C TYR A 134 22.21 9.87 2.65
N GLY A 135 21.98 11.16 2.92
CA GLY A 135 20.63 11.71 3.09
C GLY A 135 19.77 11.51 1.83
N MET A 136 20.30 11.87 0.66
CA MET A 136 19.59 11.73 -0.61
C MET A 136 19.35 10.27 -0.99
N ALA A 137 20.35 9.40 -0.80
CA ALA A 137 20.21 7.96 -1.06
C ALA A 137 19.15 7.32 -0.16
N PHE A 138 19.12 7.69 1.12
CA PHE A 138 18.10 7.22 2.06
C PHE A 138 16.69 7.69 1.67
N ILE A 139 16.50 8.98 1.36
CA ILE A 139 15.20 9.50 0.93
C ILE A 139 14.74 8.82 -0.36
N LEU A 140 15.63 8.63 -1.33
CA LEU A 140 15.34 7.93 -2.57
C LEU A 140 14.90 6.49 -2.32
N ALA A 141 15.57 5.79 -1.40
CA ALA A 141 15.21 4.42 -1.01
C ALA A 141 13.84 4.37 -0.28
N LEU A 142 13.55 5.32 0.63
CA LEU A 142 12.24 5.43 1.29
C LEU A 142 11.12 5.65 0.26
N PHE A 143 11.31 6.60 -0.65
CA PHE A 143 10.36 6.88 -1.71
C PHE A 143 10.15 5.66 -2.62
N GLY A 144 11.25 5.04 -3.06
CA GLY A 144 11.24 3.85 -3.90
C GLY A 144 10.50 2.69 -3.25
N SER A 145 10.73 2.41 -1.97
CA SER A 145 10.07 1.31 -1.26
C SER A 145 8.56 1.50 -1.15
N VAL A 146 8.11 2.72 -0.84
CA VAL A 146 6.69 3.08 -0.82
C VAL A 146 6.06 2.94 -2.21
N ALA A 147 6.74 3.41 -3.27
CA ALA A 147 6.26 3.31 -4.64
C ALA A 147 6.17 1.85 -5.13
N VAL A 148 7.20 1.04 -4.87
CA VAL A 148 7.21 -0.40 -5.17
C VAL A 148 6.06 -1.12 -4.46
N GLN A 149 5.81 -0.77 -3.19
CA GLN A 149 4.72 -1.39 -2.45
C GLN A 149 3.34 -0.99 -2.97
N LYS A 150 3.14 0.27 -3.35
CA LYS A 150 1.92 0.72 -4.04
C LYS A 150 1.73 -0.02 -5.35
N ASN A 151 2.74 -0.05 -6.21
CA ASN A 151 2.70 -0.72 -7.51
C ASN A 151 2.38 -2.22 -7.39
N THR A 152 3.03 -2.92 -6.46
CA THR A 152 2.79 -4.35 -6.24
C THR A 152 1.37 -4.63 -5.77
N ARG A 153 0.77 -3.73 -4.97
CA ARG A 153 -0.64 -3.83 -4.56
C ARG A 153 -1.56 -3.62 -5.75
N ASP A 154 -1.35 -2.56 -6.51
CA ASP A 154 -2.25 -2.15 -7.59
C ASP A 154 -2.33 -3.21 -8.70
N ILE A 155 -1.19 -3.85 -8.99
CA ILE A 155 -1.13 -5.01 -9.89
C ILE A 155 -1.97 -6.19 -9.37
N LYS A 156 -1.91 -6.49 -8.06
CA LYS A 156 -2.69 -7.58 -7.45
C LYS A 156 -4.19 -7.31 -7.48
N ALA A 157 -4.61 -6.06 -7.26
CA ALA A 157 -6.01 -5.66 -7.30
C ALA A 157 -6.66 -5.81 -8.69
N THR A 158 -5.85 -5.94 -9.75
CA THR A 158 -6.35 -6.04 -11.12
C THR A 158 -6.35 -7.47 -11.69
N LYS A 159 -5.87 -8.47 -10.95
CA LYS A 159 -5.99 -9.88 -11.38
C LYS A 159 -7.45 -10.33 -11.18
N PRO A 160 -8.14 -10.85 -12.22
CA PRO A 160 -9.45 -11.45 -12.03
C PRO A 160 -9.31 -12.58 -11.00
N GLN A 161 -9.98 -12.44 -9.86
CA GLN A 161 -10.12 -13.52 -8.91
C GLN A 161 -11.11 -14.49 -9.56
N PHE A 162 -10.59 -15.46 -10.33
CA PHE A 162 -11.40 -16.59 -10.77
C PHE A 162 -11.91 -17.23 -9.48
N ALA A 163 -13.20 -17.00 -9.18
CA ALA A 163 -13.88 -17.74 -8.16
C ALA A 163 -13.75 -19.21 -8.56
N GLU A 164 -12.94 -19.96 -7.82
CA GLU A 164 -12.95 -21.41 -7.89
C GLU A 164 -14.36 -21.82 -7.45
N VAL A 165 -15.22 -22.07 -8.43
CA VAL A 165 -16.51 -22.70 -8.18
C VAL A 165 -16.16 -24.11 -7.76
N ASP A 166 -16.22 -24.36 -6.45
CA ASP A 166 -16.10 -25.70 -5.91
C ASP A 166 -17.19 -26.58 -6.55
N PRO A 167 -16.83 -27.58 -7.37
CA PRO A 167 -17.81 -28.47 -7.99
C PRO A 167 -18.60 -29.31 -6.98
N ALA A 168 -18.23 -29.28 -5.69
CA ALA A 168 -18.96 -29.95 -4.62
C ALA A 168 -20.20 -29.18 -4.10
N GLN A 169 -20.39 -27.91 -4.46
CA GLN A 169 -21.63 -27.20 -4.16
C GLN A 169 -22.63 -27.41 -5.30
N GLY A 170 -23.40 -28.50 -5.18
CA GLY A 170 -24.53 -28.79 -6.04
C GLY A 170 -25.47 -27.59 -6.17
N THR A 171 -25.95 -27.37 -7.40
CA THR A 171 -26.95 -26.38 -7.76
C THR A 171 -28.12 -26.42 -6.77
N PRO A 172 -28.50 -25.29 -6.13
CA PRO A 172 -29.78 -25.22 -5.45
C PRO A 172 -30.88 -25.26 -6.52
N GLU A 173 -31.75 -26.27 -6.42
CA GLU A 173 -32.96 -26.46 -7.24
C GLU A 173 -33.92 -25.25 -7.18
#